data_AF-A0A965UC82-F1
#
_entry.id   AF-A0A965UC82-F1
#
_cell.length_a   1.000
_cell.length_b   1.000
_cell.length_c   1.000
_cell.angle_alpha   90.00
_cell.angle_beta   90.00
_cell.angle_gamma   90.00
#
_symmetry.space_group_name_H-M   'P 1'
#
loop_
_entity.id
_entity.type
_entity.pdbx_description
1 polymer ?
#
loop_
_entity_poly.entity_id
_entity_poly.type
_entity_poly.pdbx_seq_one_letter_code
_entity_poly.pdbx_strand_id
1 'polypeptide(L)'
;MDKVFNPQAIEDKLYKMWEESGAFVAHPVKGKKPFTIVMPPPNITGQLHMGHAMDCLLQDAPIRYHRMKGDPTLWLPGTDHASIATEVKIVEQMKKEGLTKEMVGRDGFMERAWKWKKEYGG
;
A
#
# COMPACT_ATOMS: atom_id res chain seq x y z
N MET A 1 -5.66 -25.88 24.42
CA MET A 1 -4.94 -25.34 23.26
C MET A 1 -4.90 -26.43 22.21
N ASP A 2 -5.25 -26.09 20.97
CA ASP A 2 -5.06 -27.02 19.85
C ASP A 2 -3.57 -27.36 19.72
N LYS A 3 -3.28 -28.58 19.30
CA LYS A 3 -1.89 -29.04 19.12
C LYS A 3 -1.20 -28.36 17.94
N VAL A 4 -1.96 -27.86 16.98
CA VAL A 4 -1.46 -27.21 15.76
C VAL A 4 -1.89 -25.76 15.77
N PHE A 5 -0.92 -24.85 15.61
CA PHE A 5 -1.18 -23.42 15.49
C PHE A 5 -1.86 -23.12 14.15
N ASN A 6 -3.00 -22.41 14.20
CA ASN A 6 -3.71 -21.94 13.02
C ASN A 6 -3.69 -20.40 12.98
N PRO A 7 -2.84 -19.77 12.14
CA PRO A 7 -2.76 -18.32 12.04
C PRO A 7 -4.06 -17.67 11.54
N GLN A 8 -4.76 -18.33 10.60
CA GLN A 8 -6.01 -17.80 10.02
C GLN A 8 -7.12 -17.64 11.05
N ALA A 9 -7.08 -18.40 12.15
CA ALA A 9 -8.05 -18.28 13.23
C ALA A 9 -7.86 -17.02 14.11
N ILE A 10 -6.72 -16.32 14.00
CA ILE A 10 -6.38 -15.21 14.89
C ILE A 10 -5.96 -13.91 14.18
N GLU A 11 -5.37 -13.99 12.99
CA GLU A 11 -4.75 -12.83 12.32
C GLU A 11 -5.76 -11.71 12.04
N ASP A 12 -6.91 -12.03 11.43
CA ASP A 12 -7.94 -11.03 11.11
C ASP A 12 -8.46 -10.31 12.36
N LYS A 13 -8.70 -11.06 13.44
CA LYS A 13 -9.18 -10.50 14.70
C LYS A 13 -8.12 -9.61 15.35
N LEU A 14 -6.86 -10.04 15.35
CA LEU A 14 -5.75 -9.27 15.91
C LEU A 14 -5.50 -7.99 15.12
N TYR A 15 -5.53 -8.06 13.79
CA TYR A 15 -5.32 -6.90 12.94
C TYR A 15 -6.41 -5.87 13.15
N LYS A 16 -7.69 -6.29 13.13
CA LYS A 16 -8.82 -5.43 13.44
C LYS A 16 -8.69 -4.74 14.80
N MET A 17 -8.25 -5.48 15.83
CA MET A 17 -8.00 -4.91 17.15
C MET A 17 -6.93 -3.81 17.12
N TRP A 18 -5.86 -3.96 16.33
CA TRP A 18 -4.83 -2.93 16.17
C TRP A 18 -5.34 -1.67 15.45
N GLU A 19 -6.16 -1.84 14.42
CA GLU A 19 -6.80 -0.73 13.72
C GLU A 19 -7.73 0.05 14.66
N GLU A 20 -8.61 -0.66 15.38
CA GLU A 20 -9.59 -0.07 16.29
C GLU A 20 -8.95 0.61 17.50
N SER A 21 -7.82 0.09 18.00
CA SER A 21 -7.12 0.68 19.14
C SER A 21 -6.31 1.93 18.75
N GLY A 22 -6.22 2.27 17.46
CA GLY A 22 -5.33 3.32 16.97
C GLY A 22 -3.85 2.96 17.12
N ALA A 23 -3.50 1.66 17.17
CA ALA A 23 -2.12 1.21 17.38
C ALA A 23 -1.15 1.72 16.29
N PHE A 24 -1.69 2.08 15.12
CA PHE A 24 -0.93 2.60 13.99
C PHE A 24 -0.79 4.13 13.96
N VAL A 25 -1.54 4.86 14.79
CA VAL A 25 -1.55 6.33 14.78
C VAL A 25 -0.21 6.87 15.28
N ALA A 26 0.37 7.77 14.49
CA ALA A 26 1.59 8.48 14.85
C ALA A 26 1.24 9.84 15.47
N HIS A 27 1.88 10.17 16.60
CA HIS A 27 1.74 11.46 17.24
C HIS A 27 3.10 12.17 17.34
N PRO A 28 3.18 13.47 16.96
CA PRO A 28 4.38 14.25 17.23
C PRO A 28 4.53 14.45 18.74
N VAL A 29 5.73 14.19 19.27
CA VAL A 29 6.04 14.42 20.69
C VAL A 29 7.13 15.47 20.79
N LYS A 30 6.78 16.63 21.35
CA LYS A 30 7.72 17.75 21.53
C LYS A 30 8.93 17.30 22.34
N GLY A 31 10.13 17.65 21.87
CA GLY A 31 11.38 17.34 22.57
C GLY A 31 11.87 15.90 22.43
N LYS A 32 11.18 15.03 21.67
CA LYS A 32 11.66 13.69 21.31
C LYS A 32 12.02 13.62 19.83
N LYS A 33 13.10 12.91 19.50
CA LYS A 33 13.47 12.62 18.11
C LYS A 33 12.60 11.45 17.61
N PRO A 34 11.82 11.61 16.52
CA PRO A 34 11.02 10.53 15.98
C PRO A 34 11.86 9.51 15.20
N PHE A 35 11.35 8.29 15.09
CA PHE A 35 11.80 7.28 14.13
C PHE A 35 10.79 7.19 12.99
N THR A 36 11.23 7.45 11.76
CA THR A 36 10.30 7.54 10.63
C THR A 36 10.81 6.76 9.43
N ILE A 37 9.92 6.03 8.76
CA ILE A 37 10.18 5.38 7.47
C ILE A 37 9.09 5.83 6.49
N VAL A 38 9.52 6.28 5.31
CA VAL A 38 8.61 6.47 4.17
C VAL A 38 8.55 5.14 3.43
N MET A 39 7.36 4.55 3.34
CA MET A 39 7.16 3.33 2.58
C MET A 39 7.44 3.64 1.11
N PRO A 40 8.31 2.87 0.41
CA PRO A 40 8.43 2.95 -1.03
C PRO A 40 7.04 2.70 -1.63
N PRO A 41 6.41 3.72 -2.25
CA PRO A 41 5.03 3.60 -2.66
C PRO A 41 4.93 2.57 -3.79
N PRO A 42 4.14 1.49 -3.66
CA PRO A 42 3.98 0.54 -4.75
C PRO A 42 3.31 1.22 -5.94
N ASN A 43 3.73 0.82 -7.14
CA ASN A 43 3.12 1.25 -8.39
C ASN A 43 1.71 0.70 -8.52
N ILE A 44 0.77 1.51 -9.00
CA ILE A 44 -0.62 1.09 -9.27
C ILE A 44 -0.76 0.17 -10.51
N THR A 45 0.25 -0.60 -10.86
CA THR A 45 0.35 -1.33 -12.14
C THR A 45 -0.09 -2.79 -12.05
N GLY A 46 -0.54 -3.26 -10.89
CA GLY A 46 -0.98 -4.65 -10.69
C GLY A 46 -1.03 -5.04 -9.21
N GLN A 47 -1.10 -6.34 -8.96
CA GLN A 47 -1.14 -6.89 -7.60
C GLN A 47 0.25 -6.91 -6.95
N LEU A 48 0.26 -6.79 -5.62
CA LEU A 48 1.46 -7.00 -4.82
C LEU A 48 1.96 -8.45 -4.93
N HIS A 49 3.24 -8.66 -4.64
CA HIS A 49 3.93 -9.94 -4.76
C HIS A 49 4.95 -10.11 -3.64
N MET A 50 5.58 -11.28 -3.52
CA MET A 50 6.51 -11.62 -2.42
C MET A 50 7.63 -10.60 -2.20
N GLY A 51 8.15 -9.96 -3.26
CA GLY A 51 9.10 -8.84 -3.12
C GLY A 51 8.57 -7.67 -2.29
N HIS A 52 7.30 -7.28 -2.47
CA HIS A 52 6.64 -6.25 -1.65
C HIS A 52 6.48 -6.72 -0.20
N ALA A 53 6.12 -7.99 0.01
CA ALA A 53 6.00 -8.54 1.36
C ALA A 53 7.35 -8.50 2.12
N MET A 54 8.44 -8.83 1.44
CA MET A 54 9.80 -8.73 2.00
C MET A 54 10.18 -7.29 2.33
N ASP A 55 9.92 -6.35 1.42
CA ASP A 55 10.19 -4.92 1.64
C ASP A 55 9.41 -4.37 2.84
N CYS A 56 8.10 -4.64 2.91
CA CYS A 56 7.25 -4.24 4.03
C CYS A 56 7.73 -4.85 5.35
N LEU A 57 8.12 -6.13 5.37
CA LEU A 57 8.61 -6.80 6.58
C LEU A 57 9.86 -6.11 7.16
N LEU A 58 10.81 -5.77 6.29
CA LEU A 58 12.06 -5.11 6.69
C LEU A 58 11.84 -3.70 7.25
N GLN A 59 10.73 -3.04 6.89
CA GLN A 59 10.34 -1.73 7.41
C GLN A 59 9.46 -1.84 8.66
N ASP A 60 8.50 -2.77 8.70
CA ASP A 60 7.55 -2.95 9.80
C ASP A 60 8.28 -3.37 11.10
N ALA A 61 9.26 -4.27 11.00
CA ALA A 61 10.02 -4.75 12.16
C ALA A 61 10.70 -3.62 12.96
N PRO A 62 11.52 -2.72 12.36
CA PRO A 62 12.10 -1.61 13.10
C PRO A 62 11.05 -0.58 13.56
N ILE A 63 9.96 -0.37 12.80
CA ILE A 63 8.84 0.49 13.24
C ILE A 63 8.23 -0.03 14.55
N ARG A 64 7.93 -1.32 14.64
CA ARG A 64 7.41 -1.93 15.87
C ARG A 64 8.41 -1.84 17.01
N TYR A 65 9.69 -2.13 16.75
CA TYR A 65 10.75 -2.05 17.75
C TYR A 65 10.86 -0.64 18.36
N HIS A 66 10.94 0.41 17.52
CA HIS A 66 11.04 1.79 17.99
C HIS A 66 9.76 2.25 18.73
N ARG A 67 8.58 1.84 18.24
CA ARG A 67 7.31 2.11 18.95
C ARG A 67 7.31 1.46 20.35
N MET A 68 7.76 0.22 20.48
CA MET A 68 7.88 -0.48 21.77
C MET A 68 8.92 0.15 22.70
N LYS A 69 9.98 0.75 22.13
CA LYS A 69 11.00 1.51 22.88
C LYS A 69 10.48 2.86 23.40
N GLY A 70 9.30 3.31 22.94
CA GLY A 70 8.70 4.59 23.33
C GLY A 70 9.16 5.78 22.47
N ASP A 71 9.77 5.51 21.32
CA ASP A 71 10.11 6.53 20.33
C ASP A 71 8.84 6.93 19.54
N PRO A 72 8.60 8.23 19.30
CA PRO A 72 7.53 8.66 18.39
C PRO A 72 7.79 8.09 17.00
N THR A 73 6.88 7.28 16.48
CA THR A 73 7.15 6.47 15.29
C THR A 73 6.12 6.69 14.20
N LEU A 74 6.59 6.97 12.97
CA LEU A 74 5.75 7.09 11.77
C LEU A 74 6.24 6.16 10.67
N TRP A 75 5.38 5.27 10.23
CA TRP A 75 5.54 4.56 8.96
C TRP A 75 4.54 5.18 7.99
N LEU A 76 5.02 5.92 6.98
CA LEU A 76 4.16 6.69 6.09
C LEU A 76 3.87 5.88 4.82
N PRO A 77 2.64 5.36 4.62
CA PRO A 77 2.25 4.67 3.41
C PRO A 77 1.91 5.65 2.28
N GLY A 78 1.88 5.15 1.05
CA GLY A 78 1.43 5.87 -0.14
C GLY A 78 1.41 4.95 -1.36
N THR A 79 0.85 5.41 -2.47
CA THR A 79 0.87 4.69 -3.76
C THR A 79 1.41 5.57 -4.88
N ASP A 80 2.13 4.96 -5.82
CA ASP A 80 2.75 5.67 -6.93
C ASP A 80 1.90 5.52 -8.19
N HIS A 81 1.50 6.66 -8.76
CA HIS A 81 0.82 6.76 -10.05
C HIS A 81 1.59 6.07 -11.19
N ALA A 82 2.91 5.92 -11.09
CA ALA A 82 3.75 5.16 -12.02
C ALA A 82 3.57 5.50 -13.51
N SER A 83 3.13 6.73 -13.80
CA SER A 83 2.86 7.33 -15.13
C SER A 83 2.91 6.36 -16.33
N ILE A 84 4.07 6.20 -16.97
CA ILE A 84 4.25 5.41 -18.19
C ILE A 84 3.86 3.94 -17.99
N ALA A 85 4.22 3.35 -16.84
CA ALA A 85 3.93 1.96 -16.55
C ALA A 85 2.40 1.73 -16.40
N THR A 86 1.70 2.67 -15.79
CA THR A 86 0.23 2.67 -15.70
C THR A 86 -0.41 2.86 -17.07
N GLU A 87 0.12 3.78 -17.88
CA GLU A 87 -0.36 4.00 -19.25
C GLU A 87 -0.24 2.74 -20.11
N VAL A 88 0.89 2.03 -20.05
CA VAL A 88 1.08 0.78 -20.80
C VAL A 88 0.01 -0.24 -20.42
N LYS A 89 -0.33 -0.38 -19.14
CA LYS A 89 -1.36 -1.33 -18.68
C LYS A 89 -2.76 -0.95 -19.15
N ILE A 90 -3.11 0.33 -19.08
CA ILE A 90 -4.39 0.84 -19.59
C ILE A 90 -4.49 0.62 -21.10
N VAL A 91 -3.43 0.89 -21.86
CA VAL A 91 -3.39 0.67 -23.31
C VAL A 91 -3.51 -0.83 -23.66
N GLU A 92 -2.84 -1.72 -22.90
CA GLU A 92 -3.00 -3.16 -23.04
C GLU A 92 -4.46 -3.61 -22.81
N GLN A 93 -5.14 -3.05 -21.80
CA GLN A 93 -6.55 -3.33 -21.54
C GLN A 93 -7.45 -2.79 -22.65
N MET A 94 -7.25 -1.53 -23.08
CA MET A 94 -8.02 -0.92 -24.17
C MET A 94 -7.90 -1.71 -25.47
N LYS A 95 -6.71 -2.22 -25.80
CA LYS A 95 -6.52 -3.08 -26.97
C LYS A 95 -7.35 -4.35 -26.92
N LYS A 96 -7.53 -4.95 -25.73
CA LYS A 96 -8.41 -6.12 -25.54
C LYS A 96 -9.88 -5.78 -25.73
N GLU A 97 -10.28 -4.54 -25.45
CA GLU A 97 -11.61 -3.99 -25.73
C GLU A 97 -11.77 -3.55 -27.21
N GLY A 98 -10.72 -3.64 -28.03
CA GLY A 98 -10.73 -3.19 -29.42
C GLY A 98 -10.62 -1.67 -29.59
N LEU A 99 -10.14 -0.96 -28.57
CA LEU A 99 -10.03 0.51 -28.55
C LEU A 99 -8.58 0.96 -28.70
N THR A 100 -8.38 2.13 -29.31
CA THR A 100 -7.09 2.83 -29.35
C THR A 100 -7.16 4.17 -28.62
N LYS A 101 -6.00 4.78 -28.33
CA LYS A 101 -5.95 6.10 -27.66
C LYS A 101 -6.57 7.19 -28.52
N GLU A 102 -6.43 7.09 -29.83
CA GLU A 102 -7.00 8.03 -30.81
C GLU A 102 -8.53 7.98 -30.79
N MET A 103 -9.12 6.79 -30.65
CA MET A 103 -10.58 6.60 -30.60
C MET A 103 -11.23 7.24 -29.38
N VAL A 104 -10.54 7.26 -28.23
CA VAL A 104 -11.09 7.78 -26.97
C VAL A 104 -10.65 9.21 -26.64
N GLY A 105 -9.60 9.71 -27.32
CA GLY A 105 -9.03 11.02 -27.06
C GLY A 105 -8.42 11.16 -25.66
N ARG A 106 -7.96 12.38 -25.33
CA ARG A 106 -7.31 12.67 -24.04
C ARG A 106 -8.26 12.47 -22.87
N ASP A 107 -9.46 13.04 -22.93
CA ASP A 107 -10.37 13.05 -21.80
C ASP A 107 -10.90 11.65 -21.49
N GLY A 108 -11.24 10.86 -22.51
CA GLY A 108 -11.62 9.46 -22.35
C GLY A 108 -10.48 8.59 -21.81
N PHE A 109 -9.24 8.86 -22.22
CA PHE A 109 -8.07 8.20 -21.63
C PHE A 109 -7.88 8.58 -20.15
N MET A 110 -8.05 9.86 -19.79
CA MET A 110 -7.93 10.31 -18.41
C MET A 110 -8.99 9.71 -17.48
N GLU A 111 -10.23 9.57 -17.94
CA GLU A 111 -11.28 8.89 -17.17
C GLU A 111 -10.89 7.44 -16.85
N ARG A 112 -10.35 6.73 -17.85
CA ARG A 112 -9.84 5.36 -17.68
C ARG A 112 -8.65 5.31 -16.73
N ALA A 113 -7.73 6.27 -16.79
CA ALA A 113 -6.61 6.36 -15.85
C ALA A 113 -7.07 6.58 -14.41
N TRP A 114 -8.08 7.42 -14.19
CA TRP A 114 -8.68 7.59 -12.86
C TRP A 114 -9.41 6.35 -12.38
N LYS A 115 -10.12 5.65 -13.27
CA LYS A 115 -10.75 4.36 -12.95
C LYS A 115 -9.70 3.32 -12.55
N TRP A 116 -8.60 3.23 -13.29
CA TRP A 116 -7.47 2.36 -12.98
C TRP A 116 -6.86 2.70 -11.62
N LYS A 117 -6.63 3.99 -11.33
CA LYS A 117 -6.15 4.43 -10.02
C LYS A 117 -7.09 4.00 -8.88
N LYS A 118 -8.41 4.06 -9.07
CA LYS A 118 -9.37 3.63 -8.03
C LYS A 118 -9.35 2.12 -7.79
N GLU A 119 -9.06 1.33 -8.82
CA GLU A 119 -9.04 -0.13 -8.71
C GLU A 119 -7.71 -0.65 -8.12
N TYR A 120 -6.59 -0.04 -8.49
CA TYR A 120 -5.24 -0.53 -8.14
C TYR A 120 -4.48 0.38 -7.15
N GLY A 121 -5.01 1.53 -6.79
CA GLY A 121 -4.35 2.54 -5.96
C GLY A 121 -4.47 2.39 -4.46
N GLY A 122 -5.18 1.36 -3.99
CA GLY A 122 -5.54 1.19 -2.58
C GLY A 122 -6.76 1.99 -2.18
#